data_AF-A0A350SZZ2-F1
#
_entry.id   AF-A0A350SZZ2-F1
#
_cell.length_a   1.000
_cell.length_b   1.000
_cell.length_c   1.000
_cell.angle_alpha   90.00
_cell.angle_beta   90.00
_cell.angle_gamma   90.00
#
_symmetry.space_group_name_H-M   'P 1'
#
loop_
_entity.id
_entity.type
_entity.pdbx_description
1 polymer ?
#
loop_
_entity_poly.entity_id
_entity_poly.type
_entity_poly.pdbx_seq_one_letter_code
_entity_poly.pdbx_strand_id
1 'polypeptide(L)'
;GQLAVDSTGITWVAPVTGRALDTQNTQAEIMSALANGQTEVALVIHEDAPPVSLAQYIDARDRLHRVWDAPIELVAVDQTWPLTPDQVSKHITIVQPVGGNPAQLKIDKKWVDAVVQEISIGVDATPQSARAWWGDGGRLVKTRDAKAG
;
A
#
# COMPACT_ATOMS: atom_id res chain seq x y z
N GLY A 1 12.09 -3.07 -12.18
CA GLY A 1 11.89 -3.04 -10.72
C GLY A 1 10.46 -3.41 -10.44
N GLN A 2 10.17 -3.91 -9.23
CA GLN A 2 8.82 -4.33 -8.83
C GLN A 2 8.68 -4.24 -7.31
N LEU A 3 7.60 -3.62 -6.85
CA LEU A 3 7.22 -3.59 -5.43
C LEU A 3 5.95 -4.43 -5.24
N ALA A 4 5.95 -5.33 -4.26
CA ALA A 4 4.83 -6.21 -3.94
C ALA A 4 4.63 -6.31 -2.41
N VAL A 5 3.42 -6.65 -1.99
CA VAL A 5 3.05 -6.93 -0.60
C VAL A 5 2.06 -8.09 -0.56
N ASP A 6 2.22 -8.98 0.41
CA ASP A 6 1.28 -10.06 0.71
C ASP A 6 1.14 -10.26 2.23
N SER A 7 0.65 -11.41 2.70
CA SER A 7 0.53 -11.73 4.14
C SER A 7 1.85 -12.06 4.81
N THR A 8 2.91 -12.35 4.04
CA THR A 8 4.23 -12.76 4.53
C THR A 8 5.21 -11.61 4.60
N GLY A 9 5.00 -10.54 3.81
CA GLY A 9 5.84 -9.35 3.89
C GLY A 9 5.81 -8.47 2.65
N ILE A 10 6.82 -7.62 2.58
CA ILE A 10 7.06 -6.70 1.47
C ILE A 10 8.19 -7.27 0.61
N THR A 11 7.98 -7.40 -0.70
CA THR A 11 9.00 -7.82 -1.65
C THR A 11 9.39 -6.66 -2.56
N TRP A 12 10.70 -6.42 -2.70
CA TRP A 12 11.25 -5.38 -3.56
C TRP A 12 12.30 -5.95 -4.53
N VAL A 13 12.10 -5.71 -5.82
CA VAL A 13 13.06 -6.01 -6.88
C VAL A 13 13.53 -4.70 -7.50
N ALA A 14 14.83 -4.40 -7.43
CA ALA A 14 15.37 -3.18 -7.99
C ALA A 14 15.29 -3.15 -9.53
N PRO A 15 15.10 -1.97 -10.17
CA PRO A 15 15.35 -1.81 -11.60
C PRO A 15 16.83 -2.05 -11.90
N VAL A 16 17.13 -2.79 -12.97
CA VAL A 16 18.50 -3.09 -13.40
C VAL A 16 18.76 -2.48 -14.78
N THR A 17 19.97 -1.98 -14.98
CA THR A 17 20.45 -1.46 -16.26
C THR A 17 20.65 -2.61 -17.25
N GLY A 18 20.10 -2.47 -18.45
CA GLY A 18 20.33 -3.40 -19.55
C GLY A 18 21.69 -3.15 -20.21
N ARG A 19 22.24 -4.17 -20.87
CA ARG A 19 23.46 -4.04 -21.67
C ARG A 19 23.25 -4.72 -23.01
N ALA A 20 23.61 -4.03 -24.08
CA ALA A 20 23.59 -4.54 -25.43
C ALA A 20 24.96 -4.36 -26.08
N LEU A 21 25.42 -5.39 -26.80
CA LEU A 21 26.63 -5.29 -27.61
C LEU A 21 26.32 -4.43 -28.84
N ASP A 22 27.11 -3.39 -29.07
CA ASP A 22 27.12 -2.68 -30.34
C ASP A 22 27.86 -3.53 -31.36
N THR A 23 27.11 -4.32 -32.12
CA THR A 23 27.69 -5.25 -33.09
C THR A 23 28.47 -4.54 -34.19
N GLN A 24 28.02 -3.35 -34.62
CA GLN A 24 28.64 -2.62 -35.72
C GLN A 24 29.98 -2.03 -35.30
N ASN A 25 30.03 -1.32 -34.17
CA ASN A 25 31.27 -0.72 -33.69
C ASN A 25 32.24 -1.78 -33.16
N THR A 26 31.72 -2.83 -32.50
CA THR A 26 32.54 -3.97 -32.08
C THR A 26 33.21 -4.65 -33.28
N GLN A 27 32.50 -4.83 -34.39
CA GLN A 27 33.07 -5.41 -35.60
C GLN A 27 34.21 -4.54 -36.17
N ALA A 28 34.03 -3.22 -36.18
CA ALA A 28 35.07 -2.28 -36.64
C ALA A 28 36.33 -2.35 -35.75
N GLU A 29 36.15 -2.39 -34.43
CA GLU A 29 37.26 -2.52 -33.46
C GLU A 29 38.00 -3.85 -33.62
N ILE A 30 37.28 -4.96 -33.80
CA ILE A 30 37.89 -6.28 -34.05
C ILE A 30 38.71 -6.25 -35.35
N MET A 31 38.16 -5.70 -36.43
CA MET A 31 38.86 -5.61 -37.72
C MET A 31 40.13 -4.76 -37.61
N SER A 32 40.08 -3.64 -36.88
CA SER A 32 41.22 -2.78 -36.60
C SER A 32 42.30 -3.51 -35.79
N ALA A 33 41.90 -4.20 -34.72
CA ALA A 33 42.80 -4.94 -33.85
C ALA A 33 43.54 -6.06 -34.59
N LEU A 34 42.85 -6.81 -35.44
CA LEU A 34 43.44 -7.85 -36.28
C LEU A 34 44.45 -7.25 -37.28
N ALA A 35 44.13 -6.12 -37.90
CA ALA A 35 45.04 -5.43 -38.82
C ALA A 35 46.31 -4.90 -38.11
N ASN A 36 46.18 -4.52 -36.84
CA ASN A 36 47.25 -3.94 -36.04
C ASN A 36 47.99 -4.94 -35.13
N GLY A 37 47.62 -6.23 -35.18
CA GLY A 37 48.25 -7.29 -34.39
C GLY A 37 48.00 -7.20 -32.87
N GLN A 38 46.88 -6.60 -32.46
CA GLN A 38 46.51 -6.51 -31.05
C GLN A 38 46.02 -7.86 -30.51
N THR A 39 46.30 -8.16 -29.24
CA THR A 39 45.90 -9.41 -28.58
C THR A 39 44.63 -9.28 -27.76
N GLU A 40 44.09 -8.07 -27.61
CA GLU A 40 42.90 -7.77 -26.83
C GLU A 40 42.09 -6.66 -27.52
N VAL A 41 40.77 -6.80 -27.51
CA VAL A 41 39.82 -5.83 -28.10
C VAL A 41 38.73 -5.56 -27.08
N ALA A 42 38.55 -4.28 -26.72
CA ALA A 42 37.42 -3.88 -25.90
C ALA A 42 36.14 -3.92 -26.74
N LEU A 43 35.17 -4.74 -26.33
CA LEU A 43 33.87 -4.78 -26.98
C LEU A 43 33.09 -3.49 -26.68
N VAL A 44 32.40 -2.97 -27.69
CA VAL A 44 31.60 -1.75 -27.54
C VAL A 44 30.23 -2.14 -27.00
N ILE A 45 29.93 -1.69 -25.77
CA ILE A 45 28.68 -2.00 -25.07
C ILE A 45 27.88 -0.72 -24.88
N HIS A 46 26.60 -0.76 -25.22
CA HIS A 46 25.62 0.26 -24.87
C HIS A 46 24.88 -0.15 -23.61
N GLU A 47 24.78 0.79 -22.66
CA GLU A 47 23.96 0.61 -21.47
C GLU A 47 22.58 1.23 -21.70
N ASP A 48 21.53 0.43 -21.48
CA ASP A 48 20.16 0.88 -21.54
C ASP A 48 19.66 1.12 -20.12
N ALA A 49 19.43 2.39 -19.78
CA ALA A 49 18.88 2.75 -18.49
C ALA A 49 17.52 2.07 -18.28
N PRO A 50 17.23 1.61 -17.04
CA PRO A 50 15.93 1.01 -16.77
C PRO A 50 14.81 2.01 -17.07
N PRO A 51 13.65 1.54 -17.57
CA PRO A 51 12.53 2.42 -17.95
C PRO A 51 11.90 3.15 -16.75
N VAL A 52 12.25 2.74 -15.53
CA VAL A 52 11.80 3.33 -14.27
C VAL A 52 13.00 3.47 -13.32
N SER A 53 13.09 4.59 -12.63
CA SER A 53 14.17 4.87 -11.67
C SER A 53 13.82 4.36 -10.28
N LEU A 54 14.84 4.16 -9.44
CA LEU A 54 14.65 3.79 -8.04
C LEU A 54 13.82 4.84 -7.29
N ALA A 55 14.03 6.12 -7.58
CA ALA A 55 13.34 7.24 -6.93
C ALA A 55 11.80 7.14 -7.04
N GLN A 56 11.30 6.53 -8.11
CA GLN A 56 9.87 6.35 -8.33
C GLN A 56 9.21 5.34 -7.39
N TYR A 57 10.00 4.58 -6.61
CA TYR A 57 9.49 3.58 -5.66
C TYR A 57 9.67 3.97 -4.20
N ILE A 58 10.55 4.93 -3.89
CA ILE A 58 10.97 5.25 -2.51
C ILE A 58 9.75 5.55 -1.63
N ASP A 59 8.90 6.49 -2.05
CA ASP A 59 7.74 6.89 -1.26
C ASP A 59 6.75 5.76 -1.00
N ALA A 60 6.47 4.94 -2.02
CA ALA A 60 5.54 3.82 -1.90
C ALA A 60 6.11 2.72 -0.99
N ARG A 61 7.40 2.42 -1.12
CA ARG A 61 8.11 1.45 -0.28
C ARG A 61 8.11 1.89 1.18
N ASP A 62 8.48 3.14 1.44
CA ASP A 62 8.58 3.66 2.81
C ASP A 62 7.20 3.75 3.49
N ARG A 63 6.13 4.06 2.73
CA ARG A 63 4.75 4.00 3.24
C ARG A 63 4.35 2.56 3.57
N LEU A 64 4.70 1.60 2.73
CA LEU A 64 4.43 0.18 2.96
C LEU A 64 5.12 -0.33 4.23
N HIS A 65 6.40 0.00 4.42
CA HIS A 65 7.12 -0.35 5.65
C HIS A 65 6.44 0.23 6.90
N ARG A 66 6.02 1.50 6.86
CA ARG A 66 5.29 2.09 8.00
C ARG A 66 3.98 1.37 8.32
N VAL A 67 3.21 0.97 7.31
CA VAL A 67 1.97 0.20 7.50
C VAL A 67 2.25 -1.20 8.05
N TRP A 68 3.39 -1.78 7.68
CA TRP A 68 3.77 -3.14 8.09
C TRP A 68 4.34 -3.19 9.51
N ASP A 69 5.19 -2.23 9.86
CA ASP A 69 5.92 -2.20 11.13
C ASP A 69 5.05 -1.72 12.30
N ALA A 70 3.97 -0.99 12.01
CA ALA A 70 3.08 -0.42 13.02
C ALA A 70 1.61 -0.75 12.70
N PRO A 71 0.97 -1.68 13.45
CA PRO A 71 -0.46 -1.94 13.35
C PRO A 71 -1.26 -0.65 13.57
N ILE A 72 -2.30 -0.45 12.77
CA ILE A 72 -3.21 0.68 12.96
C ILE A 72 -4.23 0.27 14.01
N GLU A 73 -4.38 1.06 15.07
CA GLU A 73 -5.43 0.86 16.07
C GLU A 73 -6.58 1.82 15.81
N LEU A 74 -7.78 1.27 15.66
CA LEU A 74 -9.02 2.03 15.63
C LEU A 74 -9.55 2.11 17.06
N VAL A 75 -9.88 3.31 17.54
CA VAL A 75 -10.28 3.52 18.95
C VAL A 75 -11.59 4.29 18.98
N ALA A 76 -12.57 3.80 19.76
CA ALA A 76 -13.82 4.50 20.06
C ALA A 76 -14.25 4.26 21.50
N VAL A 77 -14.48 5.33 22.26
CA VAL A 77 -14.86 5.31 23.68
C VAL A 77 -13.91 4.44 24.51
N ASP A 78 -14.32 3.21 24.84
CA ASP A 78 -13.61 2.21 25.65
C ASP A 78 -13.22 0.96 24.84
N GLN A 79 -13.35 1.01 23.52
CA GLN A 79 -13.08 -0.09 22.60
C GLN A 79 -11.92 0.21 21.65
N THR A 80 -11.12 -0.82 21.36
CA THR A 80 -9.99 -0.76 20.44
C THR A 80 -10.04 -1.95 19.50
N TRP A 81 -9.94 -1.69 18.20
CA TRP A 81 -9.86 -2.70 17.15
C TRP A 81 -8.51 -2.59 16.43
N PRO A 82 -7.62 -3.59 16.56
CA PRO A 82 -6.38 -3.60 15.80
C PRO A 82 -6.64 -3.99 14.35
N LEU A 83 -6.13 -3.20 13.41
CA LEU A 83 -5.96 -3.57 12.01
C LEU A 83 -4.56 -4.15 11.81
N THR A 84 -4.49 -5.47 11.73
CA THR A 84 -3.20 -6.16 11.58
C THR A 84 -2.62 -5.98 10.18
N PRO A 85 -1.28 -6.02 10.01
CA PRO A 85 -0.64 -5.96 8.70
C PRO A 85 -1.18 -7.01 7.70
N ASP A 86 -1.46 -8.23 8.16
CA ASP A 86 -2.05 -9.30 7.33
C ASP A 86 -3.45 -8.96 6.81
N GLN A 87 -4.28 -8.28 7.62
CA GLN A 87 -5.60 -7.84 7.17
C GLN A 87 -5.46 -6.70 6.17
N VAL A 88 -4.63 -5.70 6.47
CA VAL A 88 -4.46 -4.51 5.62
C VAL A 88 -3.84 -4.88 4.27
N SER A 89 -2.87 -5.81 4.23
CA SER A 89 -2.15 -6.15 3.01
C SER A 89 -3.04 -6.77 1.93
N LYS A 90 -4.07 -7.54 2.33
CA LYS A 90 -5.08 -8.12 1.43
C LYS A 90 -5.93 -7.07 0.70
N HIS A 91 -5.93 -5.84 1.21
CA HIS A 91 -6.73 -4.73 0.69
C HIS A 91 -5.87 -3.61 0.09
N ILE A 92 -4.55 -3.81 -0.03
CA ILE A 92 -3.64 -2.89 -0.71
C ILE A 92 -3.41 -3.37 -2.15
N THR A 93 -3.64 -2.48 -3.11
CA THR A 93 -3.19 -2.62 -4.49
C THR A 93 -2.00 -1.69 -4.74
N ILE A 94 -0.90 -2.23 -5.25
CA ILE A 94 0.27 -1.44 -5.66
C ILE A 94 0.19 -1.18 -7.16
N VAL A 95 0.05 0.09 -7.54
CA VAL A 95 0.19 0.51 -8.94
C VAL A 95 1.68 0.74 -9.21
N GLN A 96 2.24 -0.03 -10.14
CA GLN A 96 3.65 0.10 -10.53
C GLN A 96 3.88 1.44 -11.27
N PRO A 97 5.08 2.04 -11.18
CA PRO A 97 5.40 3.28 -11.87
C PRO A 97 5.42 3.06 -13.38
N VAL A 98 4.88 4.04 -14.11
CA VAL A 98 4.77 4.03 -15.58
C VAL A 98 4.96 5.45 -16.10
N GLY A 99 5.81 5.62 -17.11
CA GLY A 99 5.91 6.86 -17.89
C GLY A 99 6.21 8.10 -17.04
N GLY A 100 7.16 8.00 -16.09
CA GLY A 100 7.50 9.09 -15.17
C GLY A 100 6.67 9.13 -13.87
N ASN A 101 5.49 8.50 -13.84
CA ASN A 101 4.66 8.47 -12.63
C ASN A 101 5.25 7.54 -11.57
N PRO A 102 5.26 7.92 -10.28
CA PRO A 102 5.75 7.08 -9.20
C PRO A 102 4.78 5.94 -8.88
N ALA A 103 5.28 4.93 -8.16
CA ALA A 103 4.46 3.87 -7.60
C ALA A 103 3.40 4.43 -6.64
N GLN A 104 2.20 3.84 -6.62
CA GLN A 104 1.12 4.27 -5.75
C GLN A 104 0.56 3.11 -4.93
N LEU A 105 0.29 3.37 -3.65
CA LEU A 105 -0.50 2.48 -2.80
C LEU A 105 -1.97 2.89 -2.89
N LYS A 106 -2.83 1.95 -3.25
CA LYS A 106 -4.28 2.12 -3.24
C LYS A 106 -4.87 1.16 -2.23
N ILE A 107 -5.79 1.65 -1.41
CA ILE A 107 -6.54 0.83 -0.45
C ILE A 107 -7.93 0.59 -1.01
N ASP A 108 -8.45 -0.63 -0.86
CA ASP A 108 -9.83 -0.95 -1.22
C ASP A 108 -10.80 -0.18 -0.32
N LYS A 109 -11.47 0.81 -0.90
CA LYS A 109 -12.47 1.62 -0.20
C LYS A 109 -13.62 0.76 0.34
N LYS A 110 -14.04 -0.30 -0.38
CA LYS A 110 -15.17 -1.13 0.05
C LYS A 110 -14.86 -1.85 1.36
N TRP A 111 -13.62 -2.30 1.52
CA TRP A 111 -13.16 -2.88 2.79
C TRP A 111 -13.18 -1.85 3.92
N VAL A 112 -12.68 -0.63 3.68
CA VAL A 112 -12.73 0.44 4.69
C VAL A 112 -14.17 0.75 5.09
N ASP A 113 -15.08 0.86 4.13
CA ASP A 113 -16.51 1.10 4.38
C ASP A 113 -17.12 -0.03 5.23
N ALA A 114 -16.75 -1.29 4.96
CA ALA A 114 -17.21 -2.45 5.72
C ALA A 114 -16.69 -2.44 7.17
N VAL A 115 -15.41 -2.12 7.38
CA VAL A 115 -14.82 -1.99 8.73
C VAL A 115 -15.55 -0.90 9.53
N VAL A 116 -15.79 0.26 8.90
CA VAL A 116 -16.52 1.36 9.54
C VAL A 116 -17.95 0.92 9.90
N GLN A 117 -18.64 0.23 8.99
CA GLN A 117 -19.99 -0.28 9.24
C GLN A 117 -20.02 -1.30 10.39
N GLU A 118 -19.01 -2.18 10.49
CA GLU A 118 -18.90 -3.15 11.58
C GLU A 118 -18.71 -2.45 12.93
N ILE A 119 -17.81 -1.46 13.00
CA ILE A 119 -17.59 -0.67 14.22
C ILE A 119 -18.85 0.10 14.60
N SER A 120 -19.57 0.67 13.64
CA SER A 120 -20.81 1.40 13.89
C SER A 120 -21.86 0.53 14.57
N ILE A 121 -21.96 -0.77 14.27
CA ILE A 121 -22.90 -1.67 14.98
C ILE A 121 -22.59 -1.76 16.48
N GLY A 122 -21.31 -1.70 16.87
CA GLY A 122 -20.88 -1.79 18.27
C GLY A 122 -20.85 -0.44 19.01
N VAL A 123 -20.72 0.66 18.28
CA VAL A 123 -20.58 2.03 18.83
C VAL A 123 -21.88 2.82 18.75
N ASP A 124 -22.69 2.62 17.71
CA ASP A 124 -23.93 3.36 17.51
C ASP A 124 -24.95 2.96 18.57
N ALA A 125 -25.10 3.82 19.56
CA ALA A 125 -26.13 3.69 20.56
C ALA A 125 -27.13 4.82 20.38
N THR A 126 -28.31 4.49 19.87
CA THR A 126 -29.40 5.47 19.76
C THR A 126 -29.90 5.81 21.17
N PRO A 127 -29.87 7.09 21.61
CA PRO A 127 -30.37 7.47 22.91
C PRO A 127 -31.83 7.03 23.06
N GLN A 128 -32.13 6.29 24.11
CA GLN A 128 -33.51 5.87 24.37
C GLN A 128 -34.15 6.85 25.34
N SER A 129 -35.13 7.62 24.87
CA SER A 129 -35.92 8.48 25.74
C SER A 129 -36.64 7.66 26.82
N ALA A 130 -36.69 8.24 28.02
CA ALA A 130 -37.54 7.73 29.09
C ALA A 130 -38.99 7.65 28.60
N ARG A 131 -39.68 6.56 28.95
CA ARG A 131 -41.13 6.48 28.73
C ARG A 131 -41.82 6.72 30.05
N ALA A 132 -42.77 7.64 30.02
CA ALA A 132 -43.68 7.91 31.13
C ALA A 132 -45.09 8.06 30.56
N TRP A 133 -46.08 7.70 31.37
CA TRP A 133 -47.49 7.88 31.08
C TRP A 133 -48.18 8.45 32.31
N TRP A 134 -49.36 9.03 32.13
CA TRP A 134 -50.17 9.52 33.24
C TRP A 134 -51.05 8.39 33.75
N GLY A 135 -50.83 7.98 35.00
CA GLY A 135 -51.70 7.01 35.69
C GLY A 135 -52.94 7.69 36.28
N ASP A 136 -53.89 6.87 36.73
CA ASP A 136 -55.11 7.36 37.36
C ASP A 136 -54.80 8.28 38.55
N GLY A 137 -55.51 9.41 38.61
CA GLY A 137 -55.25 10.47 39.60
C GLY A 137 -54.19 11.50 39.19
N GLY A 138 -53.75 11.52 37.93
CA GLY A 138 -52.87 12.58 37.40
C GLY A 138 -51.40 12.43 37.81
N ARG A 139 -50.99 11.25 38.27
CA ARG A 139 -49.59 10.97 38.64
C ARG A 139 -48.80 10.52 37.42
N LEU A 140 -47.65 11.16 37.17
CA LEU A 140 -46.71 10.71 36.14
C LEU A 140 -46.06 9.39 36.58
N VAL A 141 -46.32 8.31 35.86
CA VAL A 141 -45.74 6.99 36.09
C VAL A 141 -44.66 6.74 35.05
N LYS A 142 -43.41 6.71 35.51
CA LYS A 142 -42.25 6.34 34.69
C LYS A 142 -42.27 4.83 34.46
N THR A 143 -42.30 4.40 33.20
CA THR A 143 -42.31 2.98 32.81
C THR A 143 -40.98 2.52 32.24
N ARG A 144 -40.10 3.46 31.88
CA ARG A 144 -38.73 3.16 31.44
C ARG A 144 -37.80 4.33 31.70
N ASP A 145 -36.62 4.03 32.22
CA ASP A 145 -35.51 5.00 32.30
C ASP A 145 -35.02 5.41 30.92
N ALA A 146 -34.51 6.64 30.84
CA ALA A 146 -33.70 7.01 29.69
C ALA A 146 -32.39 6.23 29.77
N LYS A 147 -31.91 5.76 28.62
CA LYS A 147 -30.56 5.21 28.50
C LYS A 147 -29.75 6.12 27.60
N ALA A 148 -28.56 6.47 28.06
CA ALA A 148 -27.60 7.12 27.19
C ALA A 148 -27.29 6.21 26.01
N GLY A 149 -27.04 6.84 24.87
CA GLY A 149 -26.24 6.23 23.82
C GLY A 149 -24.78 6.24 24.27
#